data_AF-A0A661G3Q3-F1
#
_entry.id   AF-A0A661G3Q3-F1
#
_cell.length_a   1.000
_cell.length_b   1.000
_cell.length_c   1.000
_cell.angle_alpha   90.00
_cell.angle_beta   90.00
_cell.angle_gamma   90.00
#
_symmetry.space_group_name_H-M   'P 1'
#
loop_
_entity.id
_entity.type
_entity.pdbx_description
1 polymer ?
#
loop_
_entity_poly.entity_id
_entity_poly.type
_entity_poly.pdbx_seq_one_letter_code
_entity_poly.pdbx_strand_id
1 'polypeptide(L)'
;MLAPLGWLYSGVMWLRRRGYSEGVFHSGGVPVPVIVVGNLSVGGTGKTPFVIWLVEYLQRHGHRPGIVSRGYGGSATQWPQQVRPDSAPETVGDEPVLLARRCRCAIAVGPDRVAAARALLEHHGCDIIVTDDGLQHYALDRDLEIAI
;
A
#
# COMPACT_ATOMS: atom_id res chain seq x y z
N MET A 1 29.01 -2.43 2.09
CA MET A 1 29.36 -1.67 0.88
C MET A 1 28.22 -1.72 -0.16
N LEU A 2 26.99 -1.31 0.20
CA LEU A 2 25.82 -1.26 -0.71
C LEU A 2 25.24 0.15 -0.90
N ALA A 3 25.87 1.17 -0.29
CA ALA A 3 25.44 2.56 -0.32
C ALA A 3 25.29 3.18 -1.73
N PRO A 4 26.14 2.92 -2.75
CA PRO A 4 26.01 3.63 -4.03
C PRO A 4 24.76 3.23 -4.81
N LEU A 5 24.32 1.97 -4.70
CA LEU A 5 23.05 1.50 -5.29
C LEU A 5 21.84 2.10 -4.55
N GLY A 6 21.92 2.24 -3.23
CA GLY A 6 20.90 2.90 -2.42
C GLY A 6 20.72 4.37 -2.82
N TRP A 7 21.80 5.10 -3.07
CA TRP A 7 21.75 6.50 -3.50
C TRP A 7 21.18 6.68 -4.91
N LEU A 8 21.54 5.77 -5.84
CA LEU A 8 20.96 5.77 -7.18
C LEU A 8 19.46 5.46 -7.12
N TYR A 9 19.06 4.48 -6.31
CA TYR A 9 17.65 4.16 -6.08
C TYR A 9 16.90 5.33 -5.44
N SER A 10 17.45 5.95 -4.39
CA SER A 10 16.89 7.14 -3.75
C SER A 10 16.81 8.33 -4.72
N GLY A 11 17.79 8.51 -5.61
CA GLY A 11 17.77 9.52 -6.65
C GLY A 11 16.69 9.28 -7.70
N VAL A 12 16.55 8.04 -8.19
CA VAL A 12 15.49 7.64 -9.13
C VAL A 12 14.12 7.76 -8.47
N MET A 13 13.98 7.37 -7.21
CA MET A 13 12.75 7.53 -6.44
C MET A 13 12.43 9.00 -6.14
N TRP A 14 13.42 9.84 -5.87
CA TRP A 14 13.24 11.28 -5.70
C TRP A 14 12.79 11.95 -7.00
N LEU A 15 13.41 11.58 -8.13
CA LEU A 15 13.04 12.10 -9.44
C LEU A 15 11.64 11.64 -9.84
N ARG A 16 11.29 10.36 -9.57
CA ARG A 16 9.92 9.86 -9.72
C ARG A 16 8.95 10.63 -8.84
N ARG A 17 9.23 10.78 -7.54
CA ARG A 17 8.39 11.54 -6.59
C ARG A 17 8.14 12.95 -7.09
N ARG A 18 9.17 13.60 -7.64
CA ARG A 18 9.05 14.93 -8.23
C ARG A 18 8.12 14.92 -9.45
N GLY A 19 8.27 13.93 -10.34
CA GLY A 19 7.36 13.73 -11.47
C GLY A 19 5.92 13.40 -11.06
N TYR A 20 5.68 12.70 -9.95
CA TYR A 20 4.33 12.52 -9.39
C TYR A 20 3.76 13.83 -8.83
N SER A 21 4.58 14.61 -8.10
CA SER A 21 4.15 15.89 -7.55
C SER A 21 3.87 16.96 -8.62
N GLU A 22 4.55 16.87 -9.77
CA GLU A 22 4.36 17.75 -10.93
C GLU A 22 3.25 17.23 -11.88
N GLY A 23 2.56 16.13 -11.52
CA GLY A 23 1.46 15.56 -12.32
C GLY A 23 1.88 14.86 -13.60
N VAL A 24 3.19 14.61 -13.78
CA VAL A 24 3.75 13.95 -14.96
C VAL A 24 3.52 12.44 -14.93
N PHE A 25 3.55 11.85 -13.73
CA PHE A 25 3.24 10.43 -13.52
C PHE A 25 1.97 10.28 -12.69
N HIS A 26 1.02 9.49 -13.18
CA HIS A 26 -0.22 9.16 -12.48
C HIS A 26 -0.38 7.64 -12.47
N SER A 27 -0.25 7.03 -11.29
CA SER A 27 -0.45 5.59 -11.14
C SER A 27 -1.91 5.34 -10.84
N GLY A 28 -2.74 5.16 -11.88
CA GLY A 28 -4.16 4.85 -11.72
C GLY A 28 -4.95 5.92 -10.96
N GLY A 29 -4.54 7.19 -11.05
CA GLY A 29 -5.26 8.30 -10.41
C GLY A 29 -4.82 8.66 -8.98
N VAL A 30 -3.66 8.19 -8.52
CA VAL A 30 -2.99 8.70 -7.30
C VAL A 30 -1.64 9.38 -7.59
N PRO A 31 -1.29 10.47 -6.87
CA PRO A 31 -0.07 11.26 -7.09
C PRO A 31 1.13 10.74 -6.29
N VAL A 32 1.19 9.44 -5.99
CA VAL A 32 2.33 8.81 -5.31
C VAL A 32 2.61 7.43 -5.91
N PRO A 33 3.82 6.90 -5.75
CA PRO A 33 4.14 5.55 -6.22
C PRO A 33 3.26 4.49 -5.54
N VAL A 34 2.86 3.47 -6.31
CA VAL A 34 2.12 2.31 -5.82
C VAL A 34 2.89 1.01 -6.04
N ILE A 35 3.18 0.30 -4.93
CA ILE A 35 3.74 -1.05 -4.93
C ILE A 35 2.61 -2.07 -4.74
N VAL A 36 2.51 -3.03 -5.66
CA VAL A 36 1.57 -4.16 -5.57
C VAL A 36 2.30 -5.42 -5.13
N VAL A 37 1.76 -6.09 -4.11
CA VAL A 37 2.24 -7.40 -3.64
C VAL A 37 1.27 -8.49 -4.11
N GLY A 38 1.69 -9.28 -5.10
CA GLY A 38 0.91 -10.35 -5.73
C GLY A 38 1.26 -11.74 -5.22
N ASN A 39 0.46 -12.76 -5.59
CA ASN A 39 0.76 -14.18 -5.37
C ASN A 39 1.15 -14.86 -6.68
N LEU A 40 2.23 -15.65 -6.70
CA LEU A 40 2.45 -16.63 -7.78
C LEU A 40 1.94 -18.03 -7.44
N SER A 41 1.61 -18.33 -6.18
CA SER A 41 1.32 -19.71 -5.74
C SER A 41 -0.03 -19.89 -5.02
N VAL A 42 -0.66 -21.06 -5.25
CA VAL A 42 -1.96 -21.47 -4.69
C VAL A 42 -1.74 -22.14 -3.32
N GLY A 43 -1.60 -21.36 -2.24
CA GLY A 43 -1.53 -21.88 -0.86
C GLY A 43 -0.71 -21.01 0.10
N GLY A 44 -1.13 -20.86 1.37
CA GLY A 44 -0.59 -19.97 2.42
C GLY A 44 0.80 -19.36 2.18
N THR A 45 0.86 -18.12 1.69
CA THR A 45 1.95 -17.61 0.83
C THR A 45 2.91 -16.61 1.47
N GLY A 46 2.85 -16.37 2.77
CA GLY A 46 3.81 -15.46 3.42
C GLY A 46 3.69 -13.98 2.97
N LYS A 47 2.64 -13.61 2.23
CA LYS A 47 2.35 -12.23 1.83
C LYS A 47 2.25 -11.29 3.02
N THR A 48 1.46 -11.64 4.03
CA THR A 48 1.26 -10.77 5.19
C THR A 48 2.60 -10.50 5.90
N PRO A 49 3.45 -11.52 6.20
CA PRO A 49 4.83 -11.28 6.63
C PRO A 49 5.66 -10.38 5.71
N PHE A 50 5.55 -10.55 4.38
CA PHE A 50 6.29 -9.74 3.42
C PHE A 50 5.80 -8.29 3.36
N VAL A 51 4.49 -8.05 3.39
CA VAL A 51 3.89 -6.71 3.44
C VAL A 51 4.35 -6.00 4.70
N ILE A 52 4.34 -6.69 5.84
CA ILE A 52 4.88 -6.16 7.10
C ILE A 52 6.35 -5.79 6.93
N TRP A 53 7.19 -6.70 6.43
CA TRP A 53 8.60 -6.46 6.20
C TRP A 53 8.85 -5.28 5.24
N LEU A 54 8.11 -5.19 4.14
CA LEU A 54 8.22 -4.13 3.15
C LEU A 54 7.86 -2.77 3.74
N VAL A 55 6.77 -2.71 4.51
CA VAL A 55 6.32 -1.49 5.18
C VAL A 55 7.35 -1.04 6.21
N GLU A 56 7.85 -1.94 7.04
CA GLU A 56 8.92 -1.65 7.99
C GLU A 56 10.22 -1.20 7.28
N TYR A 57 10.55 -1.83 6.15
CA TYR A 57 11.70 -1.45 5.33
C TYR A 57 11.55 -0.02 4.81
N LEU A 58 10.39 0.34 4.24
CA LEU A 58 10.09 1.68 3.75
C LEU A 58 10.16 2.72 4.86
N GLN A 59 9.57 2.43 6.02
CA GLN A 59 9.64 3.29 7.20
C GLN A 59 11.08 3.53 7.67
N ARG A 60 11.89 2.46 7.73
CA ARG A 60 13.32 2.55 8.09
C ARG A 60 14.13 3.42 7.11
N HIS A 61 13.67 3.55 5.87
CA HIS A 61 14.29 4.39 4.85
C HIS A 61 13.65 5.79 4.74
N GLY A 62 12.82 6.19 5.72
CA GLY A 62 12.26 7.54 5.83
C GLY A 62 10.98 7.78 5.03
N HIS A 63 10.37 6.74 4.47
CA HIS A 63 9.08 6.84 3.78
C HIS A 63 7.91 6.76 4.76
N ARG A 64 6.74 7.28 4.33
CA ARG A 64 5.46 7.19 5.03
C ARG A 64 4.51 6.31 4.23
N PRO A 65 4.63 4.98 4.32
CA PRO A 65 3.77 4.07 3.57
C PRO A 65 2.32 4.12 4.05
N GLY A 66 1.38 3.99 3.12
CA GLY A 66 -0.02 3.67 3.36
C GLY A 66 -0.37 2.31 2.79
N ILE A 67 -1.18 1.52 3.48
CA ILE A 67 -1.64 0.21 3.00
C ILE A 67 -3.07 0.32 2.47
N VAL A 68 -3.30 -0.15 1.25
CA VAL A 68 -4.65 -0.29 0.68
C VAL A 68 -4.95 -1.76 0.47
N SER A 69 -6.02 -2.25 1.10
CA SER A 69 -6.50 -3.62 0.92
C SER A 69 -7.97 -3.62 0.47
N ARG A 70 -8.46 -4.76 -0.03
CA ARG A 70 -9.86 -4.90 -0.44
C ARG A 70 -10.82 -4.99 0.76
N GLY A 71 -10.31 -5.40 1.93
CA GLY A 71 -11.14 -5.67 3.11
C GLY A 71 -11.85 -7.03 3.03
N TYR A 72 -11.16 -8.08 2.59
CA TYR A 72 -11.74 -9.42 2.46
C TYR A 72 -12.32 -9.90 3.80
N GLY A 73 -13.56 -10.35 3.79
CA GLY A 73 -14.29 -10.78 4.99
C GLY A 73 -14.94 -9.66 5.81
N GLY A 74 -14.73 -8.38 5.47
CA GLY A 74 -15.41 -7.26 6.10
C GLY A 74 -16.83 -7.01 5.56
N SER A 75 -17.75 -6.60 6.42
CA SER A 75 -19.16 -6.33 6.10
C SER A 75 -19.54 -4.84 6.07
N ALA A 76 -18.56 -3.92 5.93
CA ALA A 76 -18.85 -2.50 5.89
C ALA A 76 -19.81 -2.12 4.74
N THR A 77 -20.75 -1.23 5.04
CA THR A 77 -21.75 -0.74 4.07
C THR A 77 -21.34 0.56 3.38
N GLN A 78 -20.34 1.26 3.93
CA GLN A 78 -19.79 2.49 3.37
C GLN A 78 -18.29 2.30 3.12
N TRP A 79 -17.81 2.79 1.98
CA TRP A 79 -16.42 2.67 1.57
C TRP A 79 -15.90 4.01 1.03
N PRO A 80 -14.57 4.26 1.09
CA PRO A 80 -13.56 3.47 1.79
C PRO A 80 -13.64 3.59 3.32
N GLN A 81 -13.09 2.62 4.05
CA GLN A 81 -12.97 2.66 5.51
C GLN A 81 -11.52 2.75 5.94
N GLN A 82 -11.24 3.63 6.88
CA GLN A 82 -9.95 3.63 7.58
C GLN A 82 -9.90 2.46 8.56
N VAL A 83 -8.79 1.74 8.58
CA VAL A 83 -8.55 0.66 9.54
C VAL A 83 -7.64 1.14 10.65
N ARG A 84 -8.09 0.96 11.88
CA ARG A 84 -7.35 1.24 13.10
C ARG A 84 -7.05 -0.06 13.84
N PRO A 85 -6.05 -0.09 14.74
CA PRO A 85 -5.74 -1.28 15.53
C PRO A 85 -6.91 -1.82 16.37
N ASP A 86 -7.85 -0.95 16.71
CA ASP A 86 -9.08 -1.19 17.49
C ASP A 86 -10.34 -1.35 16.63
N SER A 87 -10.23 -1.32 15.29
CA SER A 87 -11.36 -1.58 14.40
C SER A 87 -11.91 -2.98 14.58
N ALA A 88 -13.23 -3.11 14.44
CA ALA A 88 -13.95 -4.38 14.44
C ALA A 88 -13.58 -5.21 13.19
N PRO A 89 -12.94 -6.39 13.32
CA PRO A 89 -12.54 -7.21 12.17
C PRO A 89 -13.72 -7.64 11.30
N GLU A 90 -14.91 -7.77 11.88
CA GLU A 90 -16.15 -8.10 11.16
C GLU A 90 -16.50 -7.00 10.15
N THR A 91 -16.09 -5.76 10.40
CA THR A 91 -16.38 -4.62 9.53
C THR A 91 -15.34 -4.43 8.43
N VAL A 92 -14.05 -4.53 8.77
CA VAL A 92 -12.94 -4.16 7.87
C VAL A 92 -12.04 -5.32 7.44
N GLY A 93 -12.27 -6.52 7.99
CA GLY A 93 -11.47 -7.73 7.77
C GLY A 93 -10.39 -7.95 8.83
N ASP A 94 -10.09 -9.22 9.13
CA ASP A 94 -9.06 -9.62 10.09
C ASP A 94 -7.64 -9.21 9.68
N GLU A 95 -7.28 -9.41 8.41
CA GLU A 95 -5.94 -9.11 7.91
C GLU A 95 -5.61 -7.61 7.96
N PRO A 96 -6.50 -6.69 7.54
CA PRO A 96 -6.28 -5.25 7.70
C PRO A 96 -6.10 -4.81 9.16
N VAL A 97 -6.84 -5.41 10.11
CA VAL A 97 -6.67 -5.12 11.54
C VAL A 97 -5.33 -5.62 12.05
N LEU A 98 -4.91 -6.83 11.63
CA LEU A 98 -3.58 -7.35 11.94
C LEU A 98 -2.47 -6.43 11.42
N LEU A 99 -2.57 -5.99 10.17
CA LEU A 99 -1.62 -5.06 9.58
C LEU A 99 -1.61 -3.71 10.32
N ALA A 100 -2.77 -3.19 10.73
CA ALA A 100 -2.84 -1.93 11.47
C ALA A 100 -2.13 -2.04 12.83
N ARG A 101 -2.25 -3.18 13.50
CA ARG A 101 -1.57 -3.47 14.76
C ARG A 101 -0.06 -3.61 14.61
N ARG A 102 0.41 -4.18 13.50
CA ARG A 102 1.84 -4.50 13.27
C ARG A 102 2.60 -3.35 12.63
N CYS A 103 2.10 -2.83 11.52
CA CYS A 103 2.82 -1.89 10.67
C CYS A 103 2.82 -0.45 11.20
N ARG A 104 1.85 -0.10 12.07
CA ARG A 104 1.67 1.26 12.61
C ARG A 104 1.67 2.34 11.52
N CYS A 105 1.14 2.02 10.34
CA CYS A 105 0.97 2.91 9.22
C CYS A 105 -0.52 3.13 8.95
N ALA A 106 -0.85 4.10 8.09
CA ALA A 106 -2.23 4.34 7.72
C ALA A 106 -2.73 3.22 6.79
N ILE A 107 -3.91 2.68 7.10
CA ILE A 107 -4.52 1.60 6.35
C ILE A 107 -5.94 1.99 5.96
N ALA A 108 -6.30 1.74 4.71
CA ALA A 108 -7.67 1.85 4.24
C ALA A 108 -8.09 0.59 3.49
N VAL A 109 -9.36 0.25 3.63
CA VAL A 109 -10.00 -0.84 2.93
C VAL A 109 -11.13 -0.34 2.05
N GLY A 110 -11.31 -0.98 0.90
CA GLY A 110 -12.45 -0.73 0.05
C GLY A 110 -12.38 -1.48 -1.29
N PRO A 111 -13.54 -1.72 -1.93
CA PRO A 111 -13.59 -2.35 -3.24
C PRO A 111 -12.95 -1.46 -4.33
N ASP A 112 -13.14 -0.14 -4.22
CA ASP A 112 -12.45 0.85 -5.05
C ASP A 112 -11.12 1.24 -4.40
N ARG A 113 -10.03 0.70 -4.95
CA ARG A 113 -8.67 0.93 -4.46
C ARG A 113 -8.18 2.35 -4.72
N VAL A 114 -8.62 2.99 -5.80
CA VAL A 114 -8.22 4.38 -6.11
C VAL A 114 -8.84 5.31 -5.08
N ALA A 115 -10.14 5.13 -4.79
CA ALA A 115 -10.84 5.90 -3.76
C ALA A 115 -10.22 5.68 -2.37
N ALA A 116 -9.91 4.43 -2.00
CA ALA A 116 -9.24 4.12 -0.73
C ALA A 116 -7.84 4.74 -0.64
N ALA A 117 -7.06 4.69 -1.71
CA ALA A 117 -5.74 5.30 -1.77
C ALA A 117 -5.81 6.83 -1.66
N ARG A 118 -6.75 7.48 -2.36
CA ARG A 118 -6.98 8.93 -2.26
C ARG A 118 -7.36 9.35 -0.85
N ALA A 119 -8.29 8.65 -0.22
CA ALA A 119 -8.68 8.90 1.17
C ALA A 119 -7.50 8.81 2.14
N LEU A 120 -6.61 7.82 1.95
CA LEU A 120 -5.37 7.73 2.74
C LEU A 120 -4.44 8.93 2.52
N LEU A 121 -4.24 9.33 1.26
CA LEU A 121 -3.33 10.42 0.92
C LEU A 121 -3.81 11.75 1.46
N GLU A 122 -5.12 12.01 1.38
CA GLU A 122 -5.75 13.23 1.89
C GLU A 122 -5.63 13.36 3.42
N HIS A 123 -5.76 12.26 4.16
CA HIS A 123 -5.84 12.31 5.62
C HIS A 123 -4.54 11.96 6.36
N HIS A 124 -3.61 11.23 5.74
CA HIS A 124 -2.42 10.70 6.42
C HIS A 124 -1.10 11.13 5.79
N GLY A 125 -1.16 11.84 4.66
CA GLY A 125 0.03 12.25 3.93
C GLY A 125 0.92 11.06 3.60
N CYS A 126 0.40 9.95 3.09
CA CYS A 126 1.28 8.88 2.64
C CYS A 126 2.14 9.37 1.46
N ASP A 127 3.37 8.90 1.32
CA ASP A 127 4.21 9.20 0.15
C ASP A 127 4.53 7.98 -0.72
N ILE A 128 3.98 6.84 -0.33
CA ILE A 128 3.98 5.60 -1.09
C ILE A 128 2.80 4.73 -0.66
N ILE A 129 2.16 4.04 -1.61
CA ILE A 129 1.07 3.10 -1.33
C ILE A 129 1.57 1.67 -1.54
N VAL A 130 1.24 0.79 -0.60
CA VAL A 130 1.44 -0.66 -0.69
C VAL A 130 0.06 -1.32 -0.74
N THR A 131 -0.17 -2.21 -1.70
CA THR A 131 -1.47 -2.89 -1.82
C THR A 131 -1.31 -4.39 -1.96
N ASP A 132 -2.07 -5.15 -1.17
CA ASP A 132 -2.15 -6.61 -1.30
C ASP A 132 -3.09 -7.00 -2.45
N ASP A 133 -2.71 -8.04 -3.17
CA ASP A 133 -3.57 -8.80 -4.08
C ASP A 133 -4.23 -8.01 -5.22
N GLY A 134 -3.39 -7.34 -6.01
CA GLY A 134 -3.85 -6.64 -7.20
C GLY A 134 -4.20 -7.56 -8.39
N LEU A 135 -3.95 -8.87 -8.33
CA LEU A 135 -4.04 -9.75 -9.52
C LEU A 135 -5.42 -9.82 -10.16
N GLN A 136 -6.47 -9.37 -9.47
CA GLN A 136 -7.83 -9.36 -10.00
C GLN A 136 -8.40 -7.96 -10.29
N HIS A 137 -7.70 -6.85 -9.97
CA HIS A 137 -8.20 -5.49 -10.20
C HIS A 137 -7.14 -4.60 -10.87
N TYR A 138 -7.27 -4.46 -12.19
CA TYR A 138 -6.42 -3.68 -13.09
C TYR A 138 -6.60 -2.14 -13.01
N ALA A 139 -7.43 -1.63 -12.09
CA ALA A 139 -7.80 -0.21 -12.05
C ALA A 139 -6.76 0.70 -11.38
N LEU A 140 -5.85 0.13 -10.56
CA LEU A 140 -4.75 0.87 -9.96
C LEU A 140 -3.48 0.57 -10.78
N ASP A 141 -3.01 1.56 -11.53
CA ASP A 141 -1.80 1.41 -12.34
C ASP A 141 -0.59 1.21 -11.43
N ARG A 142 0.34 0.35 -11.84
CA ARG A 142 1.37 -0.22 -10.94
C ARG A 142 2.75 0.28 -11.28
N ASP A 143 3.48 0.70 -10.27
CA ASP A 143 4.86 1.19 -10.43
C ASP A 143 5.92 0.13 -10.20
N LEU A 144 5.57 -0.86 -9.39
CA LEU A 144 6.39 -2.02 -9.06
C LEU A 144 5.46 -3.17 -8.66
N GLU A 145 5.70 -4.34 -9.22
CA GLU A 145 5.04 -5.59 -8.82
C GLU A 145 6.07 -6.52 -8.21
N ILE A 146 5.80 -6.95 -6.97
CA ILE A 146 6.59 -7.98 -6.30
C ILE A 146 5.73 -9.22 -6.20
N ALA A 147 6.20 -10.27 -6.87
CA ALA A 147 5.56 -11.57 -6.87
C ALA A 147 6.33 -12.51 -5.95
N ILE A 148 5.60 -13.17 -5.04
CA ILE A 148 6.11 -14.12 -4.05
C ILE A 148 5.48 -15.49 -4.32
#